data_AF-A0AAD7QX10-F1
#
_entry.id   AF-A0AAD7QX10-F1
#
_cell.length_a   1.000
_cell.length_b   1.000
_cell.length_c   1.000
_cell.angle_alpha   90.00
_cell.angle_beta   90.00
_cell.angle_gamma   90.00
#
_symmetry.space_group_name_H-M   'P 1'
#
loop_
_entity.id
_entity.type
_entity.pdbx_description
1 polymer ?
#
loop_
_entity_poly.entity_id
_entity_poly.type
_entity_poly.pdbx_seq_one_letter_code
_entity_poly.pdbx_strand_id
1 'polypeptide(L)'
;MVSSKTNAKGIKQQDREASVVLSHDEVKLLKTQDEGYLVTMITQEKAKTLRLQDKLAFVKNEFVSSEQEKTSDEFSDLEYDEFESDYEGNSKKKKRKGLQKGTTKSNGSGKHLVFADTIKEARSHDDSLGNAAPELNSQLSKSHKLLIKELSDRKERLQQLEKVLQEVQLQRQLMTNGPRKKIVKSDGSVAWKWKPQRKR
;
A
#
# COMPACT_ATOMS: atom_id res chain seq x y z
N MET A 1 20.60 9.66 -56.16
CA MET A 1 19.94 10.90 -55.69
C MET A 1 18.48 10.71 -55.27
N VAL A 2 17.82 9.58 -55.59
CA VAL A 2 16.37 9.42 -55.39
C VAL A 2 15.96 9.21 -53.91
N SER A 3 16.80 8.58 -53.09
CA SER A 3 16.47 8.26 -51.67
C SER A 3 17.24 9.09 -50.63
N SER A 4 18.19 9.93 -51.05
CA SER A 4 19.02 10.73 -50.14
C SER A 4 18.39 12.10 -49.91
N LYS A 5 18.15 12.46 -48.65
CA LYS A 5 17.65 13.80 -48.28
C LYS A 5 18.81 14.70 -47.88
N THR A 6 18.66 15.99 -48.16
CA THR A 6 19.63 17.03 -47.78
C THR A 6 18.87 18.13 -47.05
N ASN A 7 19.42 18.61 -45.94
CA ASN A 7 18.81 19.70 -45.17
C ASN A 7 18.89 21.04 -45.90
N ALA A 8 18.09 22.01 -45.44
CA ALA A 8 18.14 23.40 -45.92
C ALA A 8 19.55 24.05 -45.86
N LYS A 9 20.45 23.50 -45.04
CA LYS A 9 21.86 23.90 -44.92
C LYS A 9 22.82 23.16 -45.88
N GLY A 10 22.31 22.34 -46.81
CA GLY A 10 23.12 21.59 -47.77
C GLY A 10 23.78 20.31 -47.21
N ILE A 11 23.51 19.93 -45.96
CA ILE A 11 24.10 18.74 -45.32
C ILE A 11 23.22 17.52 -45.62
N LYS A 12 23.83 16.44 -46.15
CA LYS A 12 23.14 15.17 -46.41
C LYS A 12 22.68 14.53 -45.10
N GLN A 13 21.39 14.24 -45.01
CA GLN A 13 20.81 13.51 -43.90
C GLN A 13 20.87 12.02 -44.18
N GLN A 14 21.37 11.27 -43.21
CA GLN A 14 21.17 9.83 -43.13
C GLN A 14 20.09 9.57 -42.09
N ASP A 15 19.06 8.84 -42.51
CA ASP A 15 18.05 8.33 -41.60
C ASP A 15 18.71 7.31 -40.67
N ARG A 16 18.48 7.44 -39.36
CA ARG A 16 18.89 6.41 -38.39
C ARG A 16 17.94 5.22 -38.57
N GLU A 17 18.40 3.99 -38.42
CA GLU A 17 17.59 2.77 -38.60
C GLU A 17 16.27 2.78 -37.78
N ALA A 18 16.21 3.56 -36.70
CA ALA A 18 15.03 3.76 -35.87
C ALA A 18 14.00 4.80 -36.37
N SER A 19 14.20 5.47 -37.52
CA SER A 19 13.27 6.48 -38.04
C SER A 19 12.14 5.91 -38.90
N VAL A 20 11.97 4.59 -38.91
CA VAL A 20 10.88 3.92 -39.63
C VAL A 20 9.54 4.37 -39.02
N VAL A 21 8.70 4.99 -39.87
CA VAL A 21 7.34 5.37 -39.47
C VAL A 21 6.51 4.10 -39.33
N LEU A 22 6.15 3.77 -38.10
CA LEU A 22 5.31 2.61 -37.80
C LEU A 22 3.87 2.84 -38.27
N SER A 23 3.25 1.78 -38.77
CA SER A 23 1.83 1.77 -39.12
C SER A 23 0.96 1.84 -37.85
N HIS A 24 -0.29 2.30 -38.02
CA HIS A 24 -1.23 2.44 -36.89
C HIS A 24 -1.47 1.11 -36.15
N ASP A 25 -1.53 0.00 -36.89
CA ASP A 25 -1.80 -1.31 -36.30
C ASP A 25 -0.57 -1.92 -35.60
N GLU A 26 0.64 -1.68 -36.10
CA GLU A 26 1.89 -2.02 -35.39
C GLU A 26 1.98 -1.26 -34.06
N VAL A 27 1.69 0.03 -34.06
CA VAL A 27 1.70 0.83 -32.82
C VAL A 27 0.63 0.33 -31.83
N LYS A 28 -0.56 -0.08 -32.29
CA LYS A 28 -1.58 -0.68 -31.40
C LYS A 28 -1.09 -1.98 -30.78
N LEU A 29 -0.43 -2.83 -31.57
CA LEU A 29 0.11 -4.10 -31.09
C LEU A 29 1.15 -3.85 -30.00
N LEU A 30 2.11 -2.97 -30.26
CA LEU A 30 3.16 -2.60 -29.28
C LEU A 30 2.55 -2.08 -27.98
N LYS A 31 1.58 -1.14 -28.06
CA LYS A 31 0.91 -0.63 -26.85
C LYS A 31 0.13 -1.69 -26.09
N THR A 32 -0.43 -2.68 -26.79
CA THR A 32 -1.15 -3.79 -26.15
C THR A 32 -0.18 -4.72 -25.42
N GLN A 33 1.00 -4.96 -25.98
CA GLN A 33 2.08 -5.71 -25.33
C GLN A 33 2.61 -4.97 -24.09
N ASP A 34 2.86 -3.66 -24.23
CA ASP A 34 3.31 -2.80 -23.12
C ASP A 34 2.29 -2.80 -21.96
N GLU A 35 1.00 -2.70 -22.26
CA GLU A 35 -0.06 -2.80 -21.25
C GLU A 35 -0.04 -4.15 -20.54
N GLY A 36 0.09 -5.24 -21.29
CA GLY A 36 0.21 -6.59 -20.71
C GLY A 36 1.41 -6.69 -19.76
N TYR A 37 2.57 -6.18 -20.19
CA TYR A 37 3.76 -6.12 -19.35
C TYR A 37 3.53 -5.31 -18.07
N LEU A 38 2.97 -4.11 -18.18
CA LEU A 38 2.68 -3.26 -17.02
C LEU A 38 1.71 -3.94 -16.04
N VAL A 39 0.65 -4.58 -16.54
CA VAL A 39 -0.29 -5.34 -15.71
C VAL A 39 0.44 -6.45 -14.95
N THR A 40 1.31 -7.22 -15.62
CA THR A 40 2.09 -8.26 -14.93
C THR A 40 2.99 -7.66 -13.84
N MET A 41 3.67 -6.54 -14.10
CA MET A 41 4.51 -5.86 -13.11
C MET A 41 3.70 -5.37 -11.91
N ILE A 42 2.51 -4.79 -12.15
CA ILE A 42 1.61 -4.35 -11.07
C ILE A 42 1.15 -5.53 -10.22
N THR A 43 0.76 -6.65 -10.83
CA THR A 43 0.34 -7.84 -10.08
C THR A 43 1.46 -8.40 -9.22
N GLN A 44 2.69 -8.43 -9.74
CA GLN A 44 3.87 -8.86 -9.00
C GLN A 44 4.17 -7.92 -7.82
N GLU A 45 4.14 -6.61 -8.03
CA GLU A 45 4.38 -5.64 -6.96
C GLU A 45 3.27 -5.64 -5.89
N LYS A 46 2.00 -5.84 -6.29
CA LYS A 46 0.89 -6.04 -5.34
C LYS A 46 1.14 -7.26 -4.46
N ALA A 47 1.50 -8.41 -5.06
CA ALA A 47 1.80 -9.62 -4.31
C ALA A 47 2.98 -9.44 -3.33
N LYS A 48 4.05 -8.76 -3.76
CA LYS A 48 5.21 -8.49 -2.90
C LYS A 48 4.86 -7.52 -1.76
N THR A 49 4.04 -6.50 -2.04
CA THR A 49 3.58 -5.54 -1.03
C THR A 49 2.74 -6.22 0.04
N LEU A 50 1.81 -7.10 -0.35
CA LEU A 50 1.01 -7.91 0.59
C LEU A 50 1.91 -8.77 1.49
N ARG A 51 2.88 -9.49 0.90
CA ARG A 51 3.84 -10.30 1.68
C ARG A 51 4.63 -9.48 2.69
N LEU A 52 5.01 -8.24 2.36
CA LEU A 52 5.71 -7.36 3.30
C LEU A 52 4.79 -6.81 4.39
N GLN A 53 3.53 -6.53 4.06
CA GLN A 53 2.52 -6.15 5.04
C GLN A 53 2.29 -7.28 6.06
N ASP A 54 2.18 -8.52 5.59
CA ASP A 54 2.02 -9.70 6.45
C ASP A 54 3.24 -9.89 7.38
N LYS A 55 4.45 -9.72 6.84
CA LYS A 55 5.70 -9.76 7.64
C LYS A 55 5.74 -8.68 8.71
N LEU A 56 5.36 -7.45 8.37
CA LEU A 56 5.31 -6.34 9.34
C LEU A 56 4.24 -6.55 10.40
N ALA A 57 3.08 -7.10 10.04
CA ALA A 57 2.04 -7.45 11.01
C ALA A 57 2.53 -8.51 12.00
N PHE A 58 3.28 -9.51 11.52
CA PHE A 58 3.93 -10.51 12.38
C PHE A 58 4.93 -9.87 13.35
N VAL A 59 5.87 -9.06 12.84
CA VAL A 59 6.89 -8.38 13.66
C VAL A 59 6.24 -7.43 14.69
N LYS A 60 5.18 -6.72 14.32
CA LYS A 60 4.45 -5.85 15.26
C LYS A 60 3.80 -6.64 16.38
N ASN A 61 3.18 -7.78 16.08
CA ASN A 61 2.58 -8.63 17.11
C ASN A 61 3.65 -9.21 18.06
N GLU A 62 4.82 -9.55 17.55
CA GLU A 62 5.96 -9.99 18.36
C GLU A 62 6.46 -8.86 19.29
N PHE A 63 6.52 -7.62 18.78
CA PHE A 63 6.98 -6.45 19.52
C PHE A 63 5.97 -5.96 20.59
N VAL A 64 4.68 -5.93 20.28
CA VAL A 64 3.62 -5.60 21.26
C VAL A 64 3.54 -6.66 22.37
N SER A 65 3.87 -7.92 22.06
CA SER A 65 4.00 -8.96 23.09
C SER A 65 5.22 -8.74 24.00
N SER A 66 6.20 -7.92 23.59
CA SER A 66 7.39 -7.58 24.38
C SER A 66 7.33 -6.23 25.11
N GLU A 67 6.48 -5.28 24.67
CA GLU A 67 6.39 -3.92 25.25
C GLU A 67 5.23 -3.72 26.24
N GLN A 68 4.17 -4.56 26.22
CA GLN A 68 3.05 -4.42 27.17
C GLN A 68 3.40 -4.72 28.64
N GLU A 69 4.66 -5.03 28.97
CA GLU A 69 5.12 -5.19 30.35
C GLU A 69 5.72 -3.89 30.95
N LYS A 70 5.76 -2.75 30.24
CA LYS A 70 6.49 -1.55 30.73
C LYS A 70 5.73 -0.26 31.01
N THR A 71 4.41 -0.16 30.83
CA THR A 71 3.71 1.10 31.19
C THR A 71 2.31 0.90 31.74
N SER A 72 2.17 0.85 33.06
CA SER A 72 0.92 1.27 33.71
C SER A 72 1.06 2.03 35.03
N ASP A 73 2.25 2.43 35.46
CA ASP A 73 2.43 3.20 36.70
C ASP A 73 3.42 4.36 36.50
N GLU A 74 3.00 5.45 35.84
CA GLU A 74 3.46 6.84 36.09
C GLU A 74 2.85 7.80 35.05
N PHE A 75 1.64 8.28 35.33
CA PHE A 75 1.25 9.65 34.94
C PHE A 75 0.28 10.17 36.00
N SER A 76 0.87 10.75 37.06
CA SER A 76 0.16 11.51 38.07
C SER A 76 -0.09 12.94 37.58
N ASP A 77 -1.33 13.37 37.74
CA ASP A 77 -1.74 14.72 38.13
C ASP A 77 -1.48 15.88 37.14
N LEU A 78 -2.46 16.13 36.26
CA LEU A 78 -2.68 17.44 35.66
C LEU A 78 -4.19 17.72 35.59
N GLU A 79 -4.63 18.52 36.57
CA GLU A 79 -5.60 19.63 36.50
C GLU A 79 -6.86 19.43 35.62
N TYR A 80 -7.97 19.24 36.33
CA TYR A 80 -9.32 19.08 35.78
C TYR A 80 -9.92 20.46 35.47
N ASP A 81 -9.71 20.96 34.25
CA ASP A 81 -10.44 22.13 33.76
C ASP A 81 -11.70 21.72 32.98
N GLU A 82 -12.79 22.22 33.53
CA GLU A 82 -14.18 22.28 33.12
C GLU A 82 -14.38 22.62 31.63
N PHE A 83 -15.05 21.74 30.88
CA PHE A 83 -15.84 22.14 29.72
C PHE A 83 -17.02 21.19 29.48
N GLU A 84 -18.22 21.78 29.49
CA GLU A 84 -19.55 21.18 29.38
C GLU A 84 -19.68 20.08 28.31
N SER A 85 -20.21 18.92 28.73
CA SER A 85 -20.78 17.93 27.82
C SER A 85 -22.30 18.12 27.75
N ASP A 86 -22.78 18.70 26.66
CA ASP A 86 -24.21 18.69 26.33
C ASP A 86 -24.66 17.26 26.01
N TYR A 87 -25.60 16.82 26.83
CA TYR A 87 -26.20 15.50 26.88
C TYR A 87 -27.43 15.46 25.96
N GLU A 88 -27.47 14.58 24.98
CA GLU A 88 -28.71 14.03 24.39
C GLU A 88 -28.29 12.88 23.46
N GLY A 89 -28.67 11.62 23.58
CA GLY A 89 -29.70 10.96 24.36
C GLY A 89 -30.11 9.74 23.55
N ASN A 90 -29.70 8.52 23.94
CA ASN A 90 -30.53 7.35 23.63
C ASN A 90 -30.19 6.14 24.51
N SER A 91 -30.98 6.04 25.57
CA SER A 91 -31.20 4.83 26.33
C SER A 91 -31.79 3.72 25.44
N LYS A 92 -31.32 2.48 25.60
CA LYS A 92 -32.19 1.30 25.82
C LYS A 92 -31.43 -0.02 25.97
N LYS A 93 -31.75 -0.67 27.10
CA LYS A 93 -31.83 -2.12 27.37
C LYS A 93 -30.56 -2.86 27.81
N LYS A 94 -30.40 -2.88 29.13
CA LYS A 94 -29.78 -3.94 29.93
C LYS A 94 -30.24 -5.33 29.44
N LYS A 95 -29.28 -6.21 29.12
CA LYS A 95 -29.43 -7.67 29.27
C LYS A 95 -28.22 -8.19 30.04
N ARG A 96 -28.43 -8.46 31.33
CA ARG A 96 -27.57 -9.36 32.10
C ARG A 96 -27.77 -10.76 31.50
N LYS A 97 -26.72 -11.40 31.02
CA LYS A 97 -26.74 -12.83 30.70
C LYS A 97 -25.53 -13.50 31.33
N GLY A 98 -25.84 -14.62 31.98
CA GLY A 98 -25.01 -15.35 32.93
C GLY A 98 -23.64 -15.77 32.41
N LEU A 99 -22.74 -15.86 33.37
CA LEU A 99 -21.49 -16.59 33.33
C LEU A 99 -21.75 -18.04 32.91
N GLN A 100 -21.59 -18.35 31.63
CA GLN A 100 -21.50 -19.74 31.17
C GLN A 100 -20.02 -20.13 31.13
N LYS A 101 -19.63 -21.03 32.01
CA LYS A 101 -18.42 -21.86 31.89
C LYS A 101 -18.55 -22.67 30.59
N GLY A 102 -17.97 -22.16 29.52
CA GLY A 102 -17.84 -22.84 28.24
C GLY A 102 -16.38 -23.15 27.97
N THR A 103 -16.01 -24.42 28.09
CA THR A 103 -14.73 -24.97 27.65
C THR A 103 -14.72 -25.02 26.12
N THR A 104 -14.41 -23.91 25.46
CA THR A 104 -14.13 -23.91 24.02
C THR A 104 -12.62 -23.86 23.83
N LYS A 105 -12.06 -24.99 23.38
CA LYS A 105 -10.69 -25.07 22.86
C LYS A 105 -10.58 -24.12 21.67
N SER A 106 -10.09 -22.91 21.91
CA SER A 106 -9.61 -22.04 20.85
C SER A 106 -8.20 -22.47 20.47
N ASN A 107 -8.04 -23.11 19.32
CA ASN A 107 -6.75 -23.18 18.61
C ASN A 107 -6.39 -21.82 17.98
N GLY A 108 -6.63 -20.75 18.73
CA GLY A 108 -6.24 -19.38 18.40
C GLY A 108 -5.18 -18.98 19.40
N SER A 109 -4.15 -18.29 18.90
CA SER A 109 -3.04 -17.69 19.64
C SER A 109 -3.51 -16.67 20.69
N GLY A 110 -4.23 -17.15 21.70
CA GLY A 110 -4.59 -16.42 22.89
C GLY A 110 -3.39 -16.33 23.81
N LYS A 111 -3.26 -15.20 24.48
CA LYS A 111 -2.27 -14.93 25.53
C LYS A 111 -2.22 -16.13 26.48
N HIS A 112 -1.03 -16.70 26.69
CA HIS A 112 -0.82 -17.75 27.68
C HIS A 112 -1.09 -17.16 29.07
N LEU A 113 -2.24 -17.49 29.67
CA LEU A 113 -2.47 -17.18 31.07
C LEU A 113 -1.63 -18.13 31.92
N VAL A 114 -0.61 -17.58 32.57
CA VAL A 114 0.14 -18.26 33.62
C VAL A 114 -0.54 -17.92 34.95
N PHE A 115 -0.95 -18.95 35.69
CA PHE A 115 -1.46 -18.78 37.06
C PHE A 115 -0.27 -18.93 38.01
N ALA A 116 -0.11 -17.97 38.91
CA ALA A 116 0.85 -18.03 40.00
C ALA A 116 0.06 -18.10 41.32
N ASP A 117 0.51 -18.94 42.24
CA ASP A 117 -0.20 -19.15 43.52
C ASP A 117 0.09 -18.01 44.50
N THR A 118 1.21 -17.29 44.32
CA THR A 118 1.62 -16.17 45.17
C THR A 118 2.04 -14.94 44.36
N ILE A 119 1.73 -13.73 44.85
CA ILE A 119 2.10 -12.45 44.19
C ILE A 119 3.62 -12.32 43.99
N LYS A 120 4.44 -12.90 44.89
CA LYS A 120 5.90 -12.91 44.78
C LYS A 120 6.39 -13.79 43.62
N GLU A 121 5.72 -14.92 43.38
CA GLU A 121 6.02 -15.85 42.28
C GLU A 121 5.68 -15.20 40.93
N ALA A 122 4.53 -14.52 40.85
CA ALA A 122 4.15 -13.75 39.67
C ALA A 122 5.22 -12.71 39.27
N ARG A 123 5.78 -11.98 40.25
CA ARG A 123 6.84 -10.97 40.01
C ARG A 123 8.18 -11.56 39.60
N SER A 124 8.52 -12.75 40.11
CA SER A 124 9.80 -13.40 39.77
C SER A 124 9.88 -13.87 38.31
N HIS A 125 8.73 -14.12 37.68
CA HIS A 125 8.65 -14.45 36.27
C HIS A 125 8.88 -13.22 35.36
N ASP A 126 8.63 -12.02 35.87
CA ASP A 126 8.75 -10.73 35.16
C ASP A 126 10.24 -10.29 35.05
N ASP A 127 10.98 -10.36 36.18
CA ASP A 127 12.38 -9.94 36.25
C ASP A 127 13.36 -10.82 35.45
N SER A 128 12.99 -12.07 35.16
CA SER A 128 13.82 -13.00 34.39
C SER A 128 13.83 -12.71 32.87
N LEU A 129 12.86 -11.96 32.35
CA LEU A 129 12.66 -11.74 30.91
C LEU A 129 13.33 -10.45 30.41
N GLY A 130 13.46 -9.44 31.28
CA GLY A 130 13.90 -8.08 30.90
C GLY A 130 15.37 -7.92 30.49
N ASN A 131 16.26 -8.84 30.87
CA ASN A 131 17.72 -8.70 30.70
C ASN A 131 18.33 -9.54 29.57
N ALA A 132 17.53 -10.31 28.83
CA ALA A 132 18.08 -11.40 28.01
C ALA A 132 18.78 -10.97 26.70
N ALA A 133 18.52 -9.80 26.09
CA ALA A 133 19.29 -9.34 24.92
C ALA A 133 18.92 -7.92 24.39
N PRO A 134 19.54 -6.83 24.87
CA PRO A 134 19.37 -5.51 24.27
C PRO A 134 19.86 -5.43 22.80
N GLU A 135 20.85 -6.25 22.44
CA GLU A 135 21.41 -6.30 21.09
C GLU A 135 20.41 -6.85 20.07
N LEU A 136 19.65 -7.91 20.43
CA LEU A 136 18.59 -8.48 19.59
C LEU A 136 17.48 -7.45 19.33
N ASN A 137 17.04 -6.71 20.34
CA ASN A 137 16.03 -5.65 20.18
C ASN A 137 16.51 -4.53 19.26
N SER A 138 17.79 -4.16 19.34
CA SER A 138 18.39 -3.15 18.44
C SER A 138 18.41 -3.63 16.99
N GLN A 139 18.74 -4.90 16.74
CA GLN A 139 18.77 -5.48 15.40
C GLN A 139 17.37 -5.65 14.83
N LEU A 140 16.40 -6.05 15.67
CA LEU A 140 14.99 -6.18 15.30
C LEU A 140 14.41 -4.82 14.89
N SER A 141 14.68 -3.75 15.66
CA SER A 141 14.21 -2.40 15.32
C SER A 141 14.82 -1.86 14.01
N LYS A 142 16.08 -2.18 13.71
CA LYS A 142 16.72 -1.85 12.42
C LYS A 142 16.06 -2.62 11.27
N SER A 143 15.84 -3.93 11.44
CA SER A 143 15.17 -4.76 10.43
C SER A 143 13.74 -4.29 10.15
N HIS A 144 13.00 -3.90 11.18
CA HIS A 144 11.65 -3.36 11.06
C HIS A 144 11.63 -2.03 10.30
N LYS A 145 12.58 -1.12 10.58
CA LYS A 145 12.74 0.12 9.81
C LYS A 145 13.05 -0.14 8.34
N LEU A 146 13.90 -1.12 8.04
CA LEU A 146 14.20 -1.52 6.66
C LEU A 146 12.97 -2.08 5.93
N LEU A 147 12.17 -2.92 6.60
CA LEU A 147 10.93 -3.46 6.04
C LEU A 147 9.88 -2.37 5.78
N ILE A 148 9.73 -1.40 6.68
CA ILE A 148 8.84 -0.25 6.48
C ILE A 148 9.29 0.57 5.27
N LYS A 149 10.59 0.85 5.17
CA LYS A 149 11.16 1.58 4.03
C LYS A 149 10.96 0.82 2.72
N GLU A 150 11.22 -0.48 2.70
CA GLU A 150 10.97 -1.30 1.51
C GLU A 150 9.48 -1.27 1.12
N LEU A 151 8.58 -1.33 2.10
CA LEU A 151 7.15 -1.24 1.86
C LEU A 151 6.76 0.12 1.28
N SER A 152 7.29 1.24 1.80
CA SER A 152 7.01 2.57 1.24
C SER A 152 7.50 2.68 -0.19
N ASP A 153 8.74 2.26 -0.47
CA ASP A 153 9.34 2.33 -1.80
C ASP A 153 8.53 1.51 -2.82
N ARG A 154 8.03 0.33 -2.42
CA ARG A 154 7.17 -0.50 -3.27
C ARG A 154 5.79 0.10 -3.51
N LYS A 155 5.19 0.74 -2.50
CA LYS A 155 3.92 1.46 -2.67
C LYS A 155 4.07 2.61 -3.66
N GLU A 156 5.16 3.35 -3.60
CA GLU A 156 5.46 4.43 -4.54
C GLU A 156 5.64 3.89 -5.97
N ARG A 157 6.44 2.83 -6.13
CA ARG A 157 6.60 2.16 -7.43
C ARG A 157 5.27 1.66 -7.98
N LEU A 158 4.40 1.09 -7.14
CA LEU A 158 3.07 0.63 -7.56
C LEU A 158 2.24 1.81 -8.07
N GLN A 159 2.20 2.94 -7.35
CA GLN A 159 1.50 4.14 -7.79
C GLN A 159 2.04 4.66 -9.13
N GLN A 160 3.35 4.64 -9.33
CA GLN A 160 3.96 5.03 -10.60
C GLN A 160 3.53 4.10 -11.74
N LEU A 161 3.58 2.77 -11.52
CA LEU A 161 3.13 1.79 -12.52
C LEU A 161 1.64 1.96 -12.86
N GLU A 162 0.79 2.21 -11.86
CA GLU A 162 -0.64 2.44 -12.08
C GLU A 162 -0.90 3.72 -12.89
N LYS A 163 -0.16 4.80 -12.64
CA LYS A 163 -0.23 6.03 -13.45
C LYS A 163 0.16 5.77 -14.91
N VAL A 164 1.30 5.09 -15.12
CA VAL A 164 1.77 4.75 -16.48
C VAL A 164 0.76 3.84 -17.19
N LEU A 165 0.18 2.87 -16.48
CA LEU A 165 -0.87 2.01 -17.03
C LEU A 165 -2.09 2.83 -17.49
N GLN A 166 -2.55 3.78 -16.69
CA GLN A 166 -3.67 4.66 -17.06
C GLN A 166 -3.36 5.47 -18.32
N GLU A 167 -2.14 5.98 -18.45
CA GLU A 167 -1.70 6.71 -19.65
C GLU A 167 -1.66 5.82 -20.88
N VAL A 168 -1.09 4.61 -20.78
CA VAL A 168 -1.05 3.65 -21.88
C VAL A 168 -2.45 3.23 -22.31
N GLN A 169 -3.34 2.97 -21.34
CA GLN A 169 -4.74 2.66 -21.61
C GLN A 169 -5.48 3.81 -22.29
N LEU A 170 -5.28 5.04 -21.84
CA LEU A 170 -5.84 6.22 -22.49
C LEU A 170 -5.35 6.34 -23.93
N GLN A 171 -4.03 6.20 -24.16
CA GLN A 171 -3.47 6.22 -25.52
C GLN A 171 -4.06 5.12 -26.39
N ARG A 172 -4.21 3.90 -25.88
CA ARG A 172 -4.85 2.79 -26.60
C ARG A 172 -6.29 3.10 -26.96
N GLN A 173 -7.07 3.63 -26.01
CA GLN A 173 -8.44 4.06 -26.25
C GLN A 173 -8.52 5.17 -27.31
N LEU A 174 -7.57 6.11 -27.32
CA LEU A 174 -7.47 7.13 -28.37
C LEU A 174 -7.08 6.54 -29.74
N MET A 175 -6.40 5.41 -29.78
CA MET A 175 -6.11 4.72 -31.04
C MET A 175 -7.30 3.91 -31.57
N THR A 176 -8.35 3.71 -30.76
CA THR A 176 -9.58 3.07 -31.23
C THR A 176 -10.41 3.99 -32.12
N ASN A 177 -11.28 3.36 -32.92
CA ASN A 177 -12.17 4.06 -33.82
C ASN A 177 -13.34 4.69 -33.05
N GLY A 178 -13.80 5.85 -33.53
CA GLY A 178 -14.99 6.52 -33.02
C GLY A 178 -14.80 8.05 -32.92
N PRO A 179 -15.88 8.82 -33.09
CA PRO A 179 -15.83 10.27 -33.00
C PRO A 179 -15.55 10.72 -31.55
N ARG A 180 -14.50 11.50 -31.38
CA ARG A 180 -14.05 12.04 -30.08
C ARG A 180 -13.68 13.51 -30.19
N LYS A 181 -13.78 14.23 -29.07
CA LYS A 181 -13.38 15.64 -28.94
C LYS A 181 -12.36 15.78 -27.80
N LYS A 182 -11.25 16.46 -28.08
CA LYS A 182 -10.28 16.91 -27.08
C LYS A 182 -10.87 18.12 -26.35
N ILE A 183 -10.86 18.07 -25.02
CA ILE A 183 -11.33 19.13 -24.13
C ILE A 183 -10.13 19.55 -23.29
N VAL A 184 -9.77 20.83 -23.33
CA VAL A 184 -8.75 21.40 -22.45
C VAL A 184 -9.49 22.06 -21.29
N LYS A 185 -9.16 21.68 -20.05
CA LYS A 185 -9.76 22.26 -18.84
C LYS A 185 -9.10 23.60 -18.48
N SER A 186 -9.70 24.32 -17.54
CA SER A 186 -9.12 25.54 -16.94
C SER A 186 -7.70 25.33 -16.44
N ASP A 187 -7.43 24.15 -15.88
CA ASP A 187 -6.17 23.81 -15.22
C ASP A 187 -5.08 23.39 -16.24
N GLY A 188 -5.35 23.51 -17.55
CA GLY A 188 -4.46 23.05 -18.62
C GLY A 188 -4.48 21.53 -18.88
N SER A 189 -5.13 20.75 -18.03
CA SER A 189 -5.26 19.31 -18.22
C SER A 189 -6.16 18.97 -19.43
N VAL A 190 -5.81 17.88 -20.12
CA VAL A 190 -6.50 17.43 -21.33
C VAL A 190 -7.39 16.24 -20.99
N ALA A 191 -8.67 16.33 -21.35
CA ALA A 191 -9.60 15.21 -21.33
C ALA A 191 -10.13 14.91 -22.74
N TRP A 192 -10.60 13.70 -22.95
CA TRP A 192 -11.22 13.28 -24.20
C TRP A 192 -12.65 12.82 -23.94
N LYS A 193 -13.59 13.33 -24.75
CA LYS A 193 -15.00 12.95 -24.70
C LYS A 193 -15.40 12.28 -26.00
N TRP A 194 -15.87 11.04 -25.92
CA TRP A 194 -16.45 10.31 -27.05
C TRP A 194 -17.90 10.77 -27.26
N LYS A 195 -18.36 10.85 -28.52
CA LYS A 195 -19.78 11.08 -28.78
C LYS A 195 -20.58 9.85 -28.33
N PRO A 196 -21.80 10.04 -27.79
CA PRO A 196 -22.65 8.92 -27.40
C PRO A 196 -23.14 8.20 -28.66
N GLN A 197 -22.42 7.15 -29.07
CA GLN A 197 -22.73 6.31 -30.22
C GLN A 197 -22.56 4.85 -29.82
N ARG A 198 -23.57 4.02 -30.07
CA ARG A 198 -23.48 2.59 -29.81
C ARG A 198 -22.49 1.97 -30.79
N LYS A 199 -21.59 1.12 -30.28
CA LYS A 199 -20.76 0.27 -31.14
C LYS A 199 -21.68 -0.66 -31.91
N ARG A 200 -21.58 -0.64 -33.24
CA ARG A 200 -22.30 -1.56 -34.12
C ARG A 200 -21.59 -2.90 -34.15
#